data_AF-A0A7S2IQY4-F1
#
_entry.id   AF-A0A7S2IQY4-F1
#
_cell.length_a   1.000
_cell.length_b   1.000
_cell.length_c   1.000
_cell.angle_alpha   90.00
_cell.angle_beta   90.00
_cell.angle_gamma   90.00
#
_symmetry.space_group_name_H-M   'P 1'
#
loop_
_entity.id
_entity.type
_entity.pdbx_description
1 polymer ?
#
loop_
_entity_poly.entity_id
_entity_poly.type
_entity_poly.pdbx_seq_one_letter_code
_entity_poly.pdbx_strand_id
1 'polypeptide(L)'
;GSTFLVGQGMRWWQRARGGMQRMLASNNFEMVMSLIIMSNTIFCGVEVDYMAQHRLDVTPEVFKMISMSYAALFAFDLFLRLFAEGSDFVREPNWAWNLFDTLVVLISFVEICVDASGDMGEGSPGAARNVRVIRMARVVRVLRIARIMRHFRSLRILIYSVVNTLRSLLWTLLLL
;
A
#
# COMPACT_ATOMS: atom_id res chain seq x y z
N GLY A 1 25.21 -35.16 -6.65
CA GLY A 1 24.23 -35.11 -5.55
C GLY A 1 23.58 -33.74 -5.41
N SER A 2 24.37 -32.68 -5.22
CA SER A 2 23.89 -31.31 -4.90
C SER A 2 23.18 -30.58 -6.07
N THR A 3 23.60 -30.75 -7.32
CA THR A 3 22.96 -30.10 -8.49
C THR A 3 21.56 -30.64 -8.81
N PHE A 4 21.27 -31.90 -8.50
CA PHE A 4 19.95 -32.51 -8.70
C PHE A 4 18.91 -32.03 -7.66
N LEU A 5 19.34 -31.76 -6.43
CA LEU A 5 18.47 -31.22 -5.37
C LEU A 5 18.14 -29.74 -5.60
N VAL A 6 19.11 -28.95 -6.09
CA VAL A 6 18.89 -27.55 -6.47
C VAL A 6 17.89 -27.45 -7.64
N GLY A 7 17.99 -28.34 -8.64
CA GLY A 7 17.08 -28.37 -9.77
C GLY A 7 15.63 -28.75 -9.42
N GLN A 8 15.43 -29.62 -8.42
CA GLN A 8 14.08 -29.95 -7.94
C GLN A 8 13.49 -28.82 -7.09
N GLY A 9 14.27 -28.20 -6.20
CA GLY A 9 13.84 -27.02 -5.45
C GLY A 9 13.39 -25.90 -6.38
N MET A 10 14.17 -25.58 -7.41
CA MET A 10 13.86 -24.53 -8.40
C MET A 10 12.53 -24.77 -9.14
N ARG A 11 12.23 -26.03 -9.49
CA ARG A 11 10.98 -26.41 -10.18
C ARG A 11 9.75 -26.35 -9.28
N TRP A 12 9.87 -26.73 -8.01
CA TRP A 12 8.79 -26.57 -7.02
C TRP A 12 8.52 -25.10 -6.73
N TRP A 13 9.57 -24.28 -6.60
CA TRP A 13 9.46 -22.82 -6.47
C TRP A 13 8.76 -22.19 -7.67
N GLN A 14 9.12 -22.55 -8.91
CA GLN A 14 8.45 -22.03 -10.11
C GLN A 14 6.98 -22.44 -10.22
N ARG A 15 6.63 -23.66 -9.80
CA ARG A 15 5.23 -24.14 -9.80
C ARG A 15 4.40 -23.45 -8.73
N ALA A 16 4.93 -23.31 -7.51
CA ALA A 16 4.29 -22.55 -6.44
C ALA A 16 4.08 -21.09 -6.87
N ARG A 17 5.09 -20.48 -7.50
CA ARG A 17 5.04 -19.10 -8.03
C ARG A 17 3.96 -18.94 -9.09
N GLY A 18 3.89 -19.84 -10.08
CA GLY A 18 2.86 -19.79 -11.13
C GLY A 18 1.44 -20.10 -10.63
N GLY A 19 1.29 -20.89 -9.56
CA GLY A 19 0.01 -21.07 -8.87
C GLY A 19 -0.42 -19.81 -8.14
N MET A 20 0.49 -19.20 -7.38
CA MET A 20 0.23 -18.00 -6.59
C MET A 20 -0.04 -16.78 -7.46
N GLN A 21 0.69 -16.61 -8.57
CA GLN A 21 0.41 -15.58 -9.58
C GLN A 21 -1.02 -15.72 -10.14
N ARG A 22 -1.47 -16.94 -10.43
CA ARG A 22 -2.84 -17.19 -10.91
C ARG A 22 -3.90 -16.91 -9.84
N MET A 23 -3.61 -17.20 -8.58
CA MET A 23 -4.51 -16.85 -7.47
C MET A 23 -4.60 -15.33 -7.29
N LEU A 24 -3.47 -14.63 -7.29
CA LEU A 24 -3.42 -13.17 -7.15
C LEU A 24 -4.03 -12.43 -8.34
N ALA A 25 -3.89 -12.98 -9.55
CA ALA A 25 -4.52 -12.45 -10.77
C ALA A 25 -5.99 -12.89 -10.94
N SER A 26 -6.54 -13.66 -10.00
CA SER A 26 -7.94 -14.07 -10.09
C SER A 26 -8.85 -12.89 -9.78
N ASN A 27 -9.88 -12.70 -10.63
CA ASN A 27 -10.82 -11.57 -10.48
C ASN A 27 -11.53 -11.58 -9.12
N ASN A 28 -11.75 -12.76 -8.53
CA ASN A 28 -12.34 -12.89 -7.19
C ASN A 28 -11.40 -12.35 -6.10
N PHE A 29 -10.11 -12.68 -6.17
CA PHE A 29 -9.13 -12.18 -5.21
C PHE A 29 -8.97 -10.66 -5.32
N GLU A 30 -8.90 -10.14 -6.55
CA GLU A 30 -8.84 -8.69 -6.79
C GLU A 30 -10.10 -7.96 -6.27
N MET A 31 -11.29 -8.54 -6.44
CA MET A 31 -12.53 -7.99 -5.92
C MET A 31 -12.56 -7.97 -4.39
N VAL A 32 -12.15 -9.07 -3.74
CA VAL A 32 -12.06 -9.16 -2.28
C VAL A 32 -11.09 -8.11 -1.73
N MET A 33 -9.89 -7.99 -2.32
CA MET A 33 -8.92 -6.99 -1.89
C MET A 33 -9.43 -5.57 -2.10
N SER A 34 -10.13 -5.30 -3.20
CA SER A 34 -10.75 -4.00 -3.46
C SER A 34 -11.80 -3.64 -2.41
N LEU A 35 -12.63 -4.61 -2.00
CA LEU A 35 -13.61 -4.42 -0.92
C LEU A 35 -12.94 -4.15 0.43
N ILE A 36 -11.83 -4.84 0.74
CA ILE A 36 -11.05 -4.60 1.96
C ILE A 36 -10.46 -3.20 1.96
N ILE A 37 -9.90 -2.73 0.84
CA ILE A 37 -9.37 -1.35 0.71
C ILE A 37 -10.49 -0.32 0.88
N MET A 38 -11.66 -0.56 0.29
CA MET A 38 -12.80 0.33 0.41
C MET A 38 -13.30 0.40 1.85
N SER A 39 -13.42 -0.75 2.52
CA SER A 39 -13.75 -0.82 3.95
C SER A 39 -12.73 -0.08 4.81
N ASN A 40 -11.42 -0.31 4.60
CA ASN A 40 -10.36 0.40 5.32
C ASN A 40 -10.46 1.93 5.14
N THR A 41 -10.80 2.38 3.93
CA THR A 41 -10.97 3.80 3.61
C THR A 41 -12.15 4.40 4.38
N ILE A 42 -13.30 3.72 4.41
CA ILE A 42 -14.48 4.17 5.15
C ILE A 42 -14.17 4.25 6.64
N PHE A 43 -13.57 3.19 7.21
CA PHE A 43 -13.15 3.17 8.61
C PHE A 43 -12.19 4.30 8.95
N CYS A 44 -11.21 4.56 8.09
CA CYS A 44 -10.29 5.67 8.25
C CYS A 44 -11.01 7.03 8.20
N GLY A 45 -12.00 7.18 7.32
CA GLY A 45 -12.82 8.40 7.24
C GLY A 45 -13.58 8.65 8.54
N VAL A 46 -14.20 7.60 9.10
CA VAL A 46 -14.89 7.65 10.40
C VAL A 46 -13.92 7.97 11.53
N GLU A 47 -12.74 7.34 11.57
CA GLU A 47 -11.69 7.63 12.56
C GLU A 47 -11.28 9.11 12.50
N VAL A 48 -11.03 9.65 11.30
CA VAL A 48 -10.62 11.05 11.12
C VAL A 48 -11.72 12.02 11.54
N ASP A 49 -12.98 11.75 11.19
CA ASP A 49 -14.12 12.58 11.59
C ASP A 49 -14.32 12.55 13.12
N TYR A 50 -14.24 11.37 13.73
CA TYR A 50 -14.32 11.21 15.17
C TYR A 50 -13.22 12.00 15.89
N MET A 51 -11.97 11.90 15.44
CA MET A 51 -10.84 12.67 16.01
C MET A 51 -10.94 14.17 15.74
N ALA A 52 -11.63 14.60 14.67
CA ALA A 52 -11.86 16.02 14.40
C ALA A 52 -12.89 16.62 15.37
N GLN A 53 -13.89 15.84 15.76
CA GLN A 53 -14.93 16.24 16.71
C GLN A 53 -14.44 16.15 18.18
N HIS A 54 -13.57 15.18 18.50
CA HIS A 54 -13.05 14.92 19.84
C HIS A 54 -11.55 15.24 19.97
N ARG A 55 -11.14 16.45 19.55
CA ARG A 55 -9.73 16.87 19.41
C ARG A 55 -8.82 16.70 20.64
N LEU A 56 -9.39 16.54 21.84
CA LEU A 56 -8.67 16.42 23.12
C LEU A 56 -8.74 15.01 23.73
N ASP A 57 -9.54 14.12 23.15
CA ASP A 57 -9.71 12.76 23.67
C ASP A 57 -8.71 11.81 23.04
N VAL A 58 -8.24 10.85 23.84
CA VAL A 58 -7.36 9.78 23.39
C VAL A 58 -8.12 8.91 22.38
N THR A 59 -7.49 8.59 21.25
CA THR A 59 -8.05 7.66 20.26
C THR A 59 -8.48 6.35 20.94
N PRO A 60 -9.74 5.91 20.85
CA PRO A 60 -10.17 4.66 21.45
C PRO A 60 -9.33 3.48 20.96
N GLU A 61 -8.93 2.59 21.87
CA GLU A 61 -8.14 1.39 21.60
C GLU A 61 -8.71 0.55 20.44
N VAL A 62 -10.03 0.53 20.30
CA VAL A 62 -10.74 -0.20 19.24
C VAL A 62 -10.32 0.27 17.83
N PHE A 63 -10.17 1.58 17.61
CA PHE A 63 -9.72 2.11 16.31
C PHE A 63 -8.27 1.68 16.01
N LYS A 64 -7.40 1.66 17.02
CA LYS A 64 -6.01 1.21 16.89
C LYS A 64 -5.95 -0.28 16.51
N MET A 65 -6.73 -1.13 17.18
CA MET A 65 -6.80 -2.57 16.87
C MET A 65 -7.31 -2.83 15.44
N ILE A 66 -8.37 -2.12 15.02
CA ILE A 66 -8.92 -2.24 13.67
C ILE A 66 -7.87 -1.79 12.63
N SER A 67 -7.24 -0.64 12.83
CA SER A 67 -6.19 -0.13 11.94
C SER A 67 -5.00 -1.07 11.83
N MET A 68 -4.59 -1.70 12.93
CA MET A 68 -3.53 -2.71 12.95
C MET A 68 -3.93 -3.98 12.17
N SER A 69 -5.18 -4.42 12.28
CA SER A 69 -5.66 -5.60 11.52
C SER A 69 -5.66 -5.35 10.00
N TYR A 70 -6.09 -4.17 9.55
CA TYR A 70 -5.98 -3.78 8.13
C TYR A 70 -4.52 -3.70 7.68
N ALA A 71 -3.64 -3.12 8.49
CA ALA A 71 -2.22 -3.06 8.17
C ALA A 71 -1.60 -4.45 8.02
N ALA A 72 -1.94 -5.39 8.90
CA ALA A 72 -1.49 -6.78 8.82
C ALA A 72 -2.01 -7.48 7.54
N LEU A 73 -3.28 -7.29 7.18
CA LEU A 73 -3.86 -7.84 5.96
C LEU A 73 -3.15 -7.31 4.69
N PHE A 74 -2.87 -6.00 4.62
CA PHE A 74 -2.15 -5.43 3.49
C PHE A 74 -0.67 -5.82 3.45
N ALA A 75 -0.03 -5.98 4.60
CA ALA A 75 1.33 -6.51 4.67
C ALA A 75 1.37 -7.96 4.16
N PHE A 76 0.38 -8.77 4.51
CA PHE A 76 0.25 -10.14 4.03
C PHE A 76 0.01 -10.19 2.50
N ASP A 77 -0.91 -9.38 1.97
CA ASP A 77 -1.12 -9.26 0.52
C ASP A 77 0.15 -8.84 -0.22
N LEU A 78 0.86 -7.84 0.29
CA LEU A 78 2.13 -7.39 -0.29
C LEU A 78 3.18 -8.50 -0.26
N PHE A 79 3.29 -9.23 0.86
CA PHE A 79 4.22 -10.35 0.99
C PHE A 79 3.89 -11.45 -0.04
N LEU A 80 2.63 -11.82 -0.19
CA LEU A 80 2.21 -12.80 -1.21
C LEU A 80 2.58 -12.33 -2.63
N ARG A 81 2.34 -11.06 -2.96
CA ARG A 81 2.72 -10.48 -4.26
C ARG A 81 4.23 -10.48 -4.46
N LEU A 82 5.01 -10.11 -3.45
CA LEU A 82 6.47 -10.12 -3.52
C LEU A 82 7.02 -11.53 -3.77
N PHE A 83 6.47 -12.54 -3.10
CA PHE A 83 6.86 -13.94 -3.29
C PHE A 83 6.40 -14.50 -4.65
N ALA A 84 5.23 -14.08 -5.14
CA ALA A 84 4.71 -14.50 -6.43
C ALA A 84 5.42 -13.81 -7.61
N GLU A 85 5.73 -12.53 -7.51
CA GLU A 85 6.31 -11.75 -8.60
C GLU A 85 7.83 -11.68 -8.56
N GLY A 86 8.51 -11.95 -7.43
CA GLY A 86 9.97 -12.10 -7.35
C GLY A 86 10.76 -11.00 -8.07
N SER A 87 11.67 -11.37 -8.98
CA SER A 87 12.44 -10.41 -9.79
C SER A 87 11.64 -9.72 -10.90
N ASP A 88 10.48 -10.25 -11.25
CA ASP A 88 9.63 -9.72 -12.32
C ASP A 88 8.81 -8.52 -11.83
N PHE A 89 8.68 -8.37 -10.51
CA PHE A 89 8.07 -7.22 -9.82
C PHE A 89 8.63 -5.87 -10.26
N VAL A 90 9.93 -5.83 -10.59
CA VAL A 90 10.68 -4.63 -11.03
C VAL A 90 10.95 -4.59 -12.54
N ARG A 91 10.64 -5.67 -13.27
CA ARG A 91 10.92 -5.77 -14.72
C ARG A 91 9.68 -5.64 -15.60
N GLU A 92 8.49 -5.77 -15.05
CA GLU A 92 7.25 -5.53 -15.81
C GLU A 92 7.08 -4.05 -16.20
N PRO A 93 6.41 -3.74 -17.33
CA PRO A 93 6.08 -2.37 -17.72
C PRO A 93 5.29 -1.59 -16.64
N ASN A 94 4.58 -2.30 -15.77
CA ASN A 94 3.79 -1.73 -14.67
C ASN A 94 4.57 -1.65 -13.33
N TRP A 95 5.89 -1.85 -13.34
CA TRP A 95 6.75 -1.84 -12.15
C TRP A 95 6.56 -0.60 -11.25
N ALA A 96 6.24 0.55 -11.84
CA ALA A 96 6.00 1.80 -11.11
C ALA A 96 4.80 1.69 -10.15
N TRP A 97 3.74 0.98 -10.55
CA TRP A 97 2.56 0.76 -9.70
C TRP A 97 2.86 -0.21 -8.55
N ASN A 98 3.66 -1.23 -8.84
CA ASN A 98 4.12 -2.21 -7.86
C ASN A 98 5.06 -1.58 -6.82
N LEU A 99 5.99 -0.73 -7.27
CA LEU A 99 6.86 0.05 -6.40
C LEU A 99 6.08 1.04 -5.54
N PHE A 100 5.11 1.76 -6.12
CA PHE A 100 4.23 2.66 -5.38
C PHE A 100 3.48 1.93 -4.26
N ASP A 101 2.90 0.76 -4.55
CA ASP A 101 2.20 -0.06 -3.56
C ASP A 101 3.15 -0.44 -2.40
N THR A 102 4.35 -0.93 -2.73
CA THR A 102 5.38 -1.30 -1.75
C THR A 102 5.75 -0.13 -0.85
N LEU A 103 5.98 1.05 -1.42
CA LEU A 103 6.31 2.26 -0.67
C LEU A 103 5.18 2.65 0.28
N VAL A 104 3.92 2.59 -0.16
CA VAL A 104 2.77 2.93 0.70
C VAL A 104 2.64 1.96 1.88
N VAL A 105 2.92 0.66 1.71
CA VAL A 105 2.93 -0.29 2.86
C VAL A 105 4.09 0.04 3.79
N LEU A 106 5.29 0.24 3.26
CA LEU A 106 6.48 0.55 4.06
C LEU A 106 6.27 1.82 4.89
N ILE A 107 5.73 2.88 4.30
CA ILE A 107 5.45 4.12 5.04
C ILE A 107 4.37 3.89 6.09
N SER A 108 3.31 3.11 5.78
CA SER A 108 2.29 2.74 6.78
C SER A 108 2.88 1.96 7.96
N PHE A 109 3.86 1.10 7.71
CA PHE A 109 4.52 0.32 8.75
C PHE A 109 5.41 1.21 9.63
N VAL A 110 6.17 2.12 9.00
CA VAL A 110 6.99 3.12 9.72
C VAL A 110 6.11 4.01 10.58
N GLU A 111 4.94 4.44 10.09
CA GLU A 111 3.96 5.22 10.86
C GLU A 111 3.53 4.48 12.15
N ILE A 112 3.13 3.21 12.03
CA ILE A 112 2.74 2.38 13.19
C ILE A 112 3.90 2.21 14.17
N CYS A 113 5.12 1.96 13.67
CA CYS A 113 6.29 1.84 14.52
C CYS A 113 6.62 3.14 15.26
N VAL A 114 6.47 4.29 14.60
CA VAL A 114 6.73 5.59 15.21
C VAL A 114 5.67 5.89 16.27
N ASP A 115 4.39 5.65 15.99
CA ASP A 115 3.30 5.80 16.97
C ASP A 115 3.51 4.89 18.18
N ALA A 116 3.96 3.64 17.98
CA ALA A 116 4.27 2.71 19.06
C ALA A 116 5.49 3.14 19.91
N SER A 117 6.46 3.83 19.30
CA SER A 117 7.65 4.35 20.00
C SER A 117 7.42 5.71 20.67
N GLY A 118 6.38 6.44 20.28
CA GLY A 118 6.07 7.79 20.74
C GLY A 118 5.48 7.88 22.16
N ASP A 119 4.99 6.77 22.72
CA ASP A 119 4.54 6.68 24.12
C ASP A 119 5.72 6.71 25.13
N MET A 120 6.97 6.59 24.66
CA MET A 120 8.16 6.70 25.50
C MET A 120 8.77 8.11 25.45
N GLY A 121 8.18 9.06 26.18
CA GLY A 121 8.89 10.26 26.62
C GLY A 121 8.17 11.59 26.38
N GLU A 122 7.26 11.95 27.29
CA GLU A 122 6.91 13.35 27.54
C GLU A 122 8.17 14.11 28.00
N GLY A 123 8.73 14.99 27.16
CA GLY A 123 9.76 15.95 27.61
C GLY A 123 10.85 16.36 26.61
N SER A 124 10.92 15.76 25.41
CA SER A 124 11.97 16.06 24.41
C SER A 124 11.38 16.77 23.17
N PRO A 125 12.18 17.48 22.32
CA PRO A 125 11.80 18.05 21.00
C PRO A 125 11.00 17.13 20.05
N GLY A 126 10.70 15.89 20.44
CA GLY A 126 9.77 14.96 19.81
C GLY A 126 8.32 15.45 19.67
N ALA A 127 7.80 16.38 20.48
CA ALA A 127 6.41 16.84 20.33
C ALA A 127 6.11 17.45 18.94
N ALA A 128 7.03 18.26 18.40
CA ALA A 128 6.91 18.81 17.05
C ALA A 128 7.11 17.72 15.96
N ARG A 129 7.93 16.69 16.25
CA ARG A 129 8.12 15.52 15.38
C ARG A 129 6.84 14.68 15.32
N ASN A 130 6.17 14.46 16.45
CA ASN A 130 4.93 13.68 16.54
C ASN A 130 3.80 14.35 15.75
N VAL A 131 3.64 15.68 15.84
CA VAL A 131 2.67 16.41 15.00
C VAL A 131 2.98 16.26 13.50
N ARG A 132 4.27 16.24 13.12
CA ARG A 132 4.68 16.07 11.73
C ARG A 132 4.44 14.64 11.24
N VAL A 133 4.66 13.64 12.08
CA VAL A 133 4.37 12.23 11.80
C VAL A 133 2.87 12.01 11.64
N ILE A 134 2.04 12.54 12.55
CA ILE A 134 0.57 12.49 12.46
C ILE A 134 0.06 13.16 11.17
N ARG A 135 0.74 14.20 10.66
CA ARG A 135 0.40 14.77 9.35
C ARG A 135 0.76 13.85 8.18
N MET A 136 1.93 13.22 8.20
CA MET A 136 2.35 12.29 7.15
C MET A 136 1.50 11.01 7.14
N ALA A 137 1.15 10.53 8.31
CA ALA A 137 0.20 9.45 8.55
C ALA A 137 -1.11 9.60 7.76
N ARG A 138 -1.68 10.81 7.82
CA ARG A 138 -2.91 11.16 7.08
C ARG A 138 -2.72 11.09 5.57
N VAL A 139 -1.55 11.50 5.05
CA VAL A 139 -1.26 11.43 3.61
C VAL A 139 -1.19 9.97 3.16
N VAL A 140 -0.53 9.11 3.92
CA VAL A 140 -0.39 7.68 3.61
C VAL A 140 -1.74 6.98 3.53
N ARG A 141 -2.67 7.33 4.42
CA ARG A 141 -4.05 6.84 4.41
C ARG A 141 -4.77 7.20 3.11
N VAL A 142 -4.62 8.42 2.60
CA VAL A 142 -5.18 8.85 1.30
C VAL A 142 -4.53 8.09 0.13
N LEU A 143 -3.23 7.82 0.20
CA LEU A 143 -2.52 7.04 -0.82
C LEU A 143 -3.00 5.58 -0.92
N ARG A 144 -3.67 5.04 0.11
CA ARG A 144 -4.31 3.71 0.01
C ARG A 144 -5.49 3.71 -0.95
N ILE A 145 -6.24 4.80 -1.05
CA ILE A 145 -7.31 4.97 -2.05
C ILE A 145 -6.74 4.89 -3.47
N ALA A 146 -5.53 5.42 -3.67
CA ALA A 146 -4.85 5.33 -4.95
C ALA A 146 -4.55 3.88 -5.39
N ARG A 147 -4.52 2.91 -4.45
CA ARG A 147 -4.40 1.49 -4.80
C ARG A 147 -5.63 0.92 -5.50
N ILE A 148 -6.81 1.48 -5.23
CA ILE A 148 -8.05 1.09 -5.95
C ILE A 148 -7.86 1.32 -7.45
N MET A 149 -7.18 2.41 -7.82
CA MET A 149 -6.92 2.75 -9.22
C MET A 149 -6.09 1.69 -9.96
N ARG A 150 -5.23 0.95 -9.27
CA ARG A 150 -4.45 -0.16 -9.86
C ARG A 150 -5.31 -1.37 -10.20
N HIS A 151 -6.33 -1.66 -9.39
CA HIS A 151 -7.19 -2.83 -9.57
C HIS A 151 -8.15 -2.65 -10.75
N PHE A 152 -8.68 -1.44 -10.94
CA PHE A 152 -9.52 -1.15 -12.10
C PHE A 152 -8.68 -0.90 -13.35
N ARG A 153 -8.61 -1.90 -14.23
CA ARG A 153 -7.95 -1.80 -15.55
C ARG A 153 -8.40 -0.55 -16.33
N SER A 154 -9.70 -0.23 -16.30
CA SER A 154 -10.25 0.96 -16.96
C SER A 154 -9.70 2.27 -16.39
N LEU A 155 -9.51 2.37 -15.07
CA LEU A 155 -8.92 3.56 -14.44
C LEU A 155 -7.45 3.71 -14.81
N ARG A 156 -6.68 2.61 -14.85
CA ARG A 156 -5.28 2.63 -15.31
C ARG A 156 -5.17 3.19 -16.73
N ILE A 157 -5.99 2.67 -17.64
CA ILE A 157 -5.99 3.12 -19.05
C ILE A 157 -6.33 4.61 -19.14
N LEU A 158 -7.32 5.08 -18.39
CA LEU A 158 -7.69 6.50 -18.35
C LEU A 158 -6.52 7.37 -17.86
N ILE A 159 -5.84 6.97 -16.79
CA ILE A 159 -4.69 7.70 -16.24
C ILE A 159 -3.55 7.75 -17.26
N TYR A 160 -3.24 6.64 -17.93
CA TYR A 160 -2.20 6.64 -18.96
C TYR A 160 -2.54 7.62 -20.09
N SER A 161 -3.81 7.69 -20.51
CA SER A 161 -4.26 8.67 -21.50
C SER A 161 -4.08 10.10 -21.01
N VAL A 162 -4.47 10.41 -19.76
CA VAL A 162 -4.32 11.76 -19.17
C VAL A 162 -2.84 12.16 -19.03
N VAL A 163 -1.97 11.26 -18.58
CA VAL A 163 -0.54 11.55 -18.46
C VAL A 163 0.08 11.79 -19.83
N ASN A 164 -0.33 11.04 -20.85
CA ASN A 164 0.16 11.20 -22.21
C ASN A 164 -0.29 12.54 -22.81
N THR A 165 -1.54 12.96 -22.61
CA THR A 165 -2.03 14.26 -23.08
C THR A 165 -1.35 15.41 -22.34
N LEU A 166 -1.15 15.31 -21.02
CA LEU A 166 -0.40 16.29 -20.24
C LEU A 166 1.04 16.45 -20.73
N ARG A 167 1.72 15.34 -21.05
CA ARG A 167 3.07 15.39 -21.63
C ARG A 167 3.08 16.13 -22.96
N SER A 168 2.09 15.87 -23.82
CA SER A 168 1.94 16.60 -25.09
C SER A 168 1.70 18.10 -24.85
N LEU A 169 0.85 18.45 -23.89
CA LEU A 169 0.56 19.84 -23.53
C LEU A 169 1.79 20.58 -23.00
N LEU A 170 2.62 19.91 -22.19
CA LEU A 170 3.88 20.46 -21.71
C LEU A 170 4.83 20.78 -22.86
N TRP A 171 4.96 19.88 -23.84
CA TRP A 171 5.75 20.16 -25.03
C TRP A 171 5.21 21.34 -25.84
N THR A 172 3.89 21.45 -26.00
CA THR A 172 3.30 22.61 -26.71
C THR A 172 3.49 23.92 -25.96
N LEU A 173 3.42 23.91 -24.62
CA LEU A 173 3.66 25.09 -23.78
C LEU A 173 5.12 25.52 -23.78
N LEU A 174 6.06 24.58 -23.87
CA LEU A 174 7.50 24.88 -23.95
C LEU A 174 7.90 25.44 -25.32
N LEU A 175 7.14 25.11 -26.38
CA LEU A 175 7.38 25.60 -27.73
C LEU A 175 6.73 26.96 -28.02
N LEU A 176 5.77 27.38 -27.19
CA LEU A 176 5.09 28.68 -27.28
C LEU A 176 5.87 29.75 -26.51
#